data_AF-A0A431LPH8-F1
#
_entry.id   AF-A0A431LPH8-F1
#
_cell.length_a   1.000
_cell.length_b   1.000
_cell.length_c   1.000
_cell.angle_alpha   90.00
_cell.angle_beta   90.00
_cell.angle_gamma   90.00
#
_symmetry.space_group_name_H-M   'P 1'
#
loop_
_entity.id
_entity.type
_entity.pdbx_description
1 polymer ?
#
loop_
_entity_poly.entity_id
_entity_poly.type
_entity_poly.pdbx_seq_one_letter_code
_entity_poly.pdbx_strand_id
1 'polypeptide(L)' 'MNVGQLIEGLSCYDWPEGRTLTPQERESIVQFACGFEECQEPAEKLAAMGDKDLVQYAYWVMAEYASGQV' A
#
# COMPACT_ATOMS: atom_id res chain seq x y z
N MET A 1 -1.65 13.86 6.95
CA MET A 1 -2.13 12.91 5.92
C MET A 1 -2.01 11.53 6.53
N ASN A 2 -3.10 10.75 6.56
CA ASN A 2 -3.04 9.37 7.03
C ASN A 2 -2.49 8.44 5.91
N VAL A 3 -2.11 7.22 6.25
CA VAL A 3 -1.48 6.29 5.30
C VAL A 3 -2.42 5.91 4.15
N GLY A 4 -3.73 5.76 4.42
CA GLY A 4 -4.74 5.51 3.39
C GLY A 4 -4.81 6.63 2.33
N GLN A 5 -4.85 7.90 2.75
CA GLN A 5 -4.84 9.05 1.84
C GLN A 5 -3.55 9.14 1.01
N LEU A 6 -2.40 8.76 1.59
CA LEU A 6 -1.14 8.67 0.86
C LEU A 6 -1.22 7.58 -0.23
N ILE A 7 -1.73 6.40 0.10
CA ILE A 7 -1.91 5.28 -0.82
C ILE A 7 -2.87 5.66 -1.95
N GLU A 8 -4.03 6.22 -1.64
CA GLU A 8 -4.99 6.70 -2.66
C GLU A 8 -4.36 7.77 -3.56
N GLY A 9 -3.65 8.74 -2.98
CA GLY A 9 -2.97 9.80 -3.72
C GLY A 9 -1.86 9.30 -4.64
N LEU A 10 -1.24 8.16 -4.33
CA LEU A 10 -0.19 7.57 -5.15
C LEU A 10 -0.70 6.50 -6.13
N SER A 11 -1.85 5.88 -5.85
CA SER A 11 -2.47 4.85 -6.69
C SER A 11 -3.48 5.40 -7.71
N CYS A 12 -4.25 6.44 -7.34
CA CYS A 12 -5.30 7.01 -8.19
C CYS A 12 -4.78 8.08 -9.17
N TYR A 13 -3.56 8.57 -8.96
CA TYR A 13 -2.88 9.50 -9.85
C TYR A 13 -1.68 8.80 -10.50
N ASP A 14 -1.23 9.30 -11.66
CA ASP A 14 -0.02 8.76 -12.29
C ASP A 14 1.15 8.81 -11.29
N TRP A 15 1.78 7.65 -11.06
CA TRP A 15 2.95 7.53 -10.19
C TRP A 15 4.01 8.54 -10.65
N PRO A 16 4.40 9.52 -9.82
CA PRO A 16 5.28 10.58 -10.28
C PRO A 16 6.64 10.02 -10.72
N GLU A 17 7.16 10.50 -11.84
CA GLU A 17 8.45 10.06 -12.35
C GLU A 17 9.55 10.33 -11.31
N GLY A 18 10.38 9.31 -11.02
CA GLY A 18 11.44 9.41 -10.01
C GLY A 18 10.98 9.37 -8.55
N ARG A 19 9.69 9.16 -8.28
CA ARG A 19 9.20 9.01 -6.90
C ARG A 19 9.65 7.67 -6.30
N THR A 20 10.30 7.77 -5.14
CA THR A 20 10.64 6.64 -4.25
C THR A 20 10.08 6.91 -2.87
N LEU A 21 9.55 5.89 -2.19
CA LEU A 21 9.08 6.00 -0.82
C LEU A 21 10.26 6.23 0.13
N THR A 22 10.06 7.10 1.13
CA THR A 22 10.98 7.16 2.27
C THR A 22 10.87 5.87 3.09
N PRO A 23 11.90 5.49 3.86
CA PRO A 23 11.83 4.30 4.72
C PRO A 23 10.62 4.30 5.66
N GLN A 24 10.26 5.46 6.20
CA GLN A 24 9.10 5.61 7.08
C GLN A 24 7.77 5.44 6.35
N GLU A 25 7.62 6.01 5.15
CA GLU A 25 6.41 5.81 4.33
C GLU A 25 6.24 4.33 3.99
N ARG A 26 7.33 3.69 3.58
CA ARG A 26 7.35 2.27 3.23
C ARG A 26 6.93 1.40 4.41
N GLU A 27 7.52 1.59 5.59
CA GLU A 27 7.15 0.87 6.80
C GLU A 27 5.67 1.09 7.15
N SER A 28 5.20 2.34 7.05
CA SER A 28 3.81 2.68 7.35
C SER A 28 2.82 2.01 6.40
N ILE A 29 3.14 1.93 5.10
CA ILE A 29 2.31 1.26 4.09
C ILE A 29 2.28 -0.25 4.31
N VAL A 30 3.42 -0.87 4.65
CA VAL A 30 3.48 -2.31 4.97
C VAL A 30 2.63 -2.61 6.20
N GLN A 31 2.81 -1.87 7.28
CA GLN A 31 2.02 -2.04 8.52
C GLN A 31 0.53 -1.82 8.27
N PHE A 32 0.19 -0.81 7.46
CA PHE A 32 -1.18 -0.54 7.07
C PHE A 32 -1.80 -1.71 6.32
N ALA A 33 -1.15 -2.19 5.24
CA ALA A 33 -1.64 -3.32 4.47
C ALA A 33 -1.79 -4.59 5.33
N CYS A 34 -0.78 -4.94 6.14
CA CYS A 34 -0.85 -6.10 7.04
C CYS A 34 -1.88 -5.98 8.18
N GLY A 35 -2.45 -4.78 8.40
CA GLY A 35 -3.52 -4.58 9.36
C GLY A 35 -4.90 -5.05 8.89
N PHE A 36 -5.04 -5.34 7.59
CA PHE A 36 -6.28 -5.82 6.97
C PHE A 36 -6.28 -7.34 6.84
N GLU A 37 -7.45 -7.96 7.00
CA GLU A 37 -7.61 -9.41 6.87
C GLU A 37 -7.44 -9.89 5.42
N GLU A 38 -7.67 -9.00 4.46
CA GLU A 38 -7.51 -9.20 3.01
C GLU A 38 -6.04 -9.22 2.58
N CYS A 39 -5.11 -8.92 3.49
CA CYS A 39 -3.69 -8.98 3.19
C CYS A 39 -3.21 -10.44 3.12
N GLN A 40 -3.05 -10.95 1.91
CA GLN A 40 -2.61 -12.32 1.64
C GLN A 40 -1.09 -12.52 1.73
N GLU A 41 -0.32 -11.43 1.70
CA GLU A 41 1.13 -11.46 1.64
C GLU A 41 1.77 -11.14 3.01
N PRO A 42 2.88 -11.80 3.38
CA PRO A 42 3.59 -11.50 4.62
C PRO A 42 4.33 -10.16 4.53
N ALA A 43 4.50 -9.49 5.68
CA ALA A 43 5.16 -8.19 5.78
C ALA A 43 6.56 -8.16 5.15
N GLU A 44 7.33 -9.25 5.25
CA GLU A 44 8.66 -9.40 4.65
C GLU A 44 8.62 -9.32 3.12
N LYS A 45 7.60 -9.93 2.51
CA LYS A 45 7.42 -9.90 1.05
C LYS A 45 6.98 -8.51 0.59
N LEU A 46 6.06 -7.87 1.31
CA LEU A 46 5.67 -6.48 1.06
C LEU A 46 6.86 -5.52 1.19
N ALA A 47 7.69 -5.71 2.22
CA ALA A 47 8.90 -4.93 2.45
C ALA A 47 9.98 -5.13 1.37
N ALA A 48 9.86 -6.14 0.51
CA ALA A 48 10.75 -6.38 -0.63
C ALA A 48 10.19 -5.91 -1.99
N MET A 49 8.92 -5.52 -2.07
CA MET A 49 8.27 -5.10 -3.33
C MET A 49 8.82 -3.77 -3.88
N GLY A 50 8.69 -3.52 -5.19
CA GLY A 50 8.93 -2.17 -5.72
C GLY A 50 7.99 -1.15 -5.05
N ASP A 51 8.42 0.09 -4.88
CA ASP A 51 7.62 1.13 -4.19
C ASP A 51 6.22 1.28 -4.80
N LYS A 52 6.15 1.29 -6.15
CA LYS A 52 4.90 1.37 -6.88
C LYS A 52 4.03 0.13 -6.64
N ASP A 53 4.62 -1.06 -6.72
CA ASP A 53 3.91 -2.32 -6.53
C ASP A 53 3.37 -2.45 -5.11
N LEU A 54 4.14 -2.03 -4.11
CA LEU A 54 3.73 -1.99 -2.71
C LEU A 54 2.51 -1.10 -2.51
N VAL A 55 2.51 0.09 -3.10
CA VAL A 55 1.39 1.04 -3.00
C VAL A 55 0.15 0.54 -3.73
N GLN A 56 0.32 -0.06 -4.91
CA GLN A 56 -0.78 -0.68 -5.65
C GLN A 56 -1.39 -1.86 -4.89
N TYR A 57 -0.54 -2.70 -4.27
CA TYR A 57 -1.00 -3.82 -3.44
C TYR A 57 -1.76 -3.30 -2.21
N ALA A 58 -1.22 -2.31 -1.49
CA ALA A 58 -1.88 -1.74 -0.32
C ALA A 58 -3.21 -1.07 -0.68
N TYR A 59 -3.30 -0.44 -1.87
CA TYR A 59 -4.56 0.09 -2.38
C TYR A 59 -5.57 -1.01 -2.69
N TRP A 60 -5.13 -2.11 -3.32
CA TRP A 60 -5.99 -3.27 -3.59
C TRP A 60 -6.55 -3.85 -2.28
N VAL A 61 -5.71 -4.12 -1.28
CA VAL A 61 -6.14 -4.63 0.04
C VAL A 61 -7.22 -3.73 0.66
N MET A 62 -6.99 -2.41 0.64
CA MET A 62 -7.95 -1.43 1.17
C MET A 62 -9.27 -1.41 0.37
N ALA A 63 -9.21 -1.60 -0.95
CA ALA A 63 -10.39 -1.64 -1.81
C ALA A 63 -11.21 -2.92 -1.60
N GLU A 64 -10.56 -4.09 -1.44
CA GLU A 64 -11.23 -5.35 -1.12
C GLU A 64 -11.96 -5.24 0.23
N TYR A 65 -11.27 -4.74 1.26
CA TYR A 65 -11.87 -4.46 2.59
C TYR A 65 -13.12 -3.56 2.47
N ALA A 66 -13.03 -2.46 1.72
CA ALA A 66 -14.15 -1.54 1.53
C ALA A 66 -15.32 -2.16 0.74
N SER A 67 -15.04 -3.10 -0.15
CA SER A 67 -16.06 -3.79 -0.95
C SER A 67 -16.80 -4.89 -0.18
N GLY A 68 -16.27 -5.31 0.97
CA GLY A 68 -16.79 -6.44 1.75
C GLY A 68 -16.71 -7.78 1.00
N GLN A 69 -15.90 -7.87 -0.07
CA GLN A 69 -15.63 -9.13 -0.76
C GLN A 69 -14.53 -9.89 -0.04
N VAL A 70 -14.92 -10.65 0.98
CA VAL A 70 -14.13 -11.75 1.55
C VAL A 70 -15.02 -12.97 1.76
#